data_AF-A0A9E1B8I1-F1
#
_entry.id   AF-A0A9E1B8I1-F1
#
_cell.length_a   1.000
_cell.length_b   1.000
_cell.length_c   1.000
_cell.angle_alpha   90.00
_cell.angle_beta   90.00
_cell.angle_gamma   90.00
#
_symmetry.space_group_name_H-M   'P 1'
#
loop_
_entity.id
_entity.type
_entity.pdbx_description
1 polymer ?
#
loop_
_entity_poly.entity_id
_entity_poly.type
_entity_poly.pdbx_seq_one_letter_code
_entity_poly.pdbx_strand_id
1 'polypeptide(L)' 'EPMMNALLAIKFADKDTKIVMVNHKFPAGLIPKIEKSFDVEREDLDGGAVKMTFSLKEGASIENIDTSLCH' A
#
# COMPACT_ATOMS: atom_id res chain seq x y z
N GLU A 1 4.38 3.54 14.03
CA GLU A 1 4.48 2.28 13.24
C GLU A 1 4.53 2.59 11.75
N PRO A 2 5.46 2.01 10.98
CA PRO A 2 5.56 2.21 9.53
C PRO A 2 4.27 1.82 8.77
N MET A 3 3.55 0.80 9.25
CA MET A 3 2.32 0.29 8.62
C MET A 3 1.14 1.28 8.68
N MET A 4 1.03 2.09 9.74
CA MET A 4 -0.01 3.11 9.86
C MET A 4 0.14 4.24 8.85
N ASN A 5 1.38 4.65 8.55
CA ASN A 5 1.64 5.69 7.55
C ASN A 5 1.26 5.23 6.13
N ALA A 6 1.47 3.93 5.84
CA ALA A 6 1.03 3.31 4.59
C ALA A 6 -0.49 3.41 4.42
N LEU A 7 -1.20 2.97 5.46
CA LEU A 7 -2.65 2.88 5.45
C LEU A 7 -3.31 4.25 5.36
N LEU A 8 -2.74 5.25 6.03
CA LEU A 8 -3.19 6.64 5.95
C LEU A 8 -3.00 7.21 4.54
N ALA A 9 -1.83 7.02 3.92
CA ALA A 9 -1.61 7.46 2.54
C ALA A 9 -2.61 6.83 1.57
N ILE A 10 -2.88 5.53 1.73
CA ILE A 10 -3.83 4.76 0.91
C ILE A 10 -5.26 5.29 1.06
N LYS A 11 -5.67 5.74 2.26
CA LYS A 11 -7.01 6.33 2.47
C LYS A 11 -7.26 7.63 1.71
N PHE A 12 -6.22 8.40 1.40
CA PHE A 12 -6.34 9.68 0.71
C PHE A 12 -6.00 9.59 -0.78
N ALA A 13 -5.65 8.41 -1.29
CA ALA A 13 -5.42 8.23 -2.71
C ALA A 13 -6.73 8.36 -3.51
N ASP A 14 -6.60 8.83 -4.73
CA ASP A 14 -7.64 8.75 -5.74
C ASP A 14 -7.11 8.06 -6.99
N LYS A 15 -7.91 8.04 -8.05
CA LYS A 15 -7.54 7.45 -9.35
C LYS A 15 -6.31 8.09 -9.99
N ASP A 16 -5.96 9.32 -9.62
CA ASP A 16 -4.85 10.07 -10.20
C ASP A 16 -3.63 10.07 -9.24
N THR A 17 -3.72 9.36 -8.12
CA THR A 17 -2.67 9.27 -7.10
C THR A 17 -1.84 8.00 -7.26
N LYS A 18 -0.51 8.16 -7.24
CA LYS A 18 0.45 7.06 -7.05
C LYS A 18 1.12 7.17 -5.70
N ILE A 19 1.08 6.12 -4.90
CA ILE A 19 1.78 6.04 -3.61
C ILE A 19 3.06 5.24 -3.81
N VAL A 20 4.20 5.84 -3.47
CA VAL A 20 5.49 5.15 -3.44
C VAL A 20 5.91 4.95 -2.00
N MET A 21 6.18 3.69 -1.64
CA MET A 21 6.62 3.30 -0.30
C MET A 21 7.96 2.58 -0.38
N VAL A 22 8.87 2.90 0.53
CA VAL A 22 10.12 2.16 0.71
C VAL A 22 10.14 1.58 2.12
N ASN A 23 10.27 0.25 2.22
CA ASN A 23 10.35 -0.46 3.49
C ASN A 23 11.64 -1.27 3.59
N HIS A 24 12.12 -1.48 4.81
CA HIS A 24 13.24 -2.38 5.08
C HIS A 24 12.95 -3.85 4.73
N LYS A 25 11.67 -4.26 4.69
CA LYS A 25 11.22 -5.60 4.31
C LYS A 25 9.82 -5.55 3.69
N PHE A 26 9.49 -6.58 2.92
CA PHE A 26 8.20 -6.70 2.25
C PHE A 26 7.05 -6.88 3.26
N PRO A 27 6.03 -6.00 3.25
CA PRO A 27 4.94 -6.05 4.22
C PRO A 27 3.88 -7.08 3.80
N ALA A 28 4.18 -8.36 3.92
CA ALA A 28 3.32 -9.46 3.45
C ALA A 28 1.89 -9.43 4.01
N GLY A 29 1.69 -8.90 5.22
CA GLY A 29 0.35 -8.77 5.83
C GLY A 29 -0.49 -7.60 5.32
N LEU A 30 0.12 -6.62 4.63
CA LEU A 30 -0.58 -5.47 4.06
C LEU A 30 -1.15 -5.79 2.68
N ILE A 31 -0.40 -6.51 1.85
CA ILE A 31 -0.74 -6.73 0.43
C ILE A 31 -2.15 -7.32 0.25
N PRO A 32 -2.54 -8.39 0.95
CA PRO A 32 -3.87 -8.99 0.78
C PRO A 32 -5.01 -8.05 1.16
N LYS A 33 -4.76 -7.03 1.99
CA LYS A 33 -5.76 -6.07 2.46
C LYS A 33 -6.06 -4.99 1.41
N ILE A 34 -5.12 -4.71 0.51
CA ILE A 34 -5.20 -3.59 -0.43
C ILE A 34 -5.22 -4.02 -1.90
N GLU A 35 -4.76 -5.23 -2.23
CA GLU A 35 -4.69 -5.74 -3.61
C GLU A 35 -6.04 -5.81 -4.32
N LYS A 36 -7.15 -5.82 -3.57
CA LYS A 36 -8.51 -5.76 -4.14
C LYS A 36 -8.80 -4.41 -4.78
N SER A 37 -8.34 -3.31 -4.18
CA SER A 37 -8.62 -1.94 -4.64
C SER A 37 -7.44 -1.29 -5.34
N PHE A 38 -6.22 -1.79 -5.13
CA PHE A 38 -4.99 -1.22 -5.66
C PHE A 38 -4.24 -2.21 -6.54
N ASP A 39 -3.68 -1.70 -7.63
CA ASP A 39 -2.56 -2.33 -8.32
C ASP A 39 -1.29 -2.09 -7.52
N VAL A 40 -0.44 -3.12 -7.46
CA VAL A 40 0.73 -3.15 -6.59
C VAL A 40 1.93 -3.61 -7.40
N GLU A 41 2.90 -2.71 -7.59
CA GLU A 41 4.19 -3.02 -8.19
C GLU A 41 5.26 -3.11 -7.10
N ARG A 42 6.18 -4.06 -7.24
CA ARG A 42 7.31 -4.26 -6.33
C ARG A 42 8.63 -4.15 -7.08
N GLU A 43 9.58 -3.47 -6.45
CA GLU A 43 10.97 -3.37 -6.86
C GLU A 43 11.86 -3.71 -5.66
N ASP A 44 12.74 -4.70 -5.81
CA ASP A 44 13.75 -5.01 -4.81
C ASP A 44 14.91 -4.01 -4.94
N LEU A 45 15.32 -3.42 -3.81
CA LEU A 45 16.40 -2.45 -3.74
C LEU A 45 17.65 -3.05 -3.08
N ASP A 46 18.78 -2.38 -3.27
CA ASP A 46 20.03 -2.74 -2.60
C ASP A 46 19.86 -2.77 -1.07
N GLY A 47 20.58 -3.69 -0.43
CA GLY A 47 20.53 -3.86 1.02
C GLY A 47 19.27 -4.57 1.54
N GLY A 48 18.47 -5.18 0.66
CA GLY A 48 17.29 -5.98 1.02
C GLY A 48 16.04 -5.14 1.33
N ALA A 49 16.11 -3.82 1.08
CA ALA A 49 14.95 -2.96 1.10
C ALA A 49 14.05 -3.25 -0.11
N VAL A 50 12.80 -2.80 -0.02
CA VAL A 50 11.80 -2.97 -1.07
C VAL A 50 11.06 -1.68 -1.28
N LYS A 51 10.90 -1.32 -2.55
CA LYS A 51 10.04 -0.25 -3.00
C LYS A 51 8.75 -0.84 -3.55
N MET A 52 7.65 -0.22 -3.18
CA MET A 52 6.30 -0.59 -3.59
C MET A 52 5.63 0.64 -4.21
N THR A 53 4.99 0.45 -5.35
CA THR A 53 4.14 1.47 -5.97
C THR A 53 2.70 0.99 -5.94
N PHE A 54 1.80 1.81 -5.41
CA PHE A 54 0.37 1.54 -5.35
C PHE A 54 -0.40 2.55 -6.20
N SER A 55 -1.37 2.07 -6.97
CA SER A 55 -2.33 2.89 -7.71
C SER A 55 -3.73 2.31 -7.60
N LEU A 56 -4.74 3.16 -7.48
CA LEU A 56 -6.12 2.70 -7.39
C LEU A 56 -6.55 2.06 -8.71
N LYS A 57 -7.18 0.89 -8.67
CA LYS A 57 -7.72 0.22 -9.85
C LYS A 57 -8.87 1.03 -10.44
N GLU A 58 -9.04 0.94 -11.76
CA GLU A 58 -10.15 1.60 -12.45
C GLU A 58 -11.49 1.08 -11.92
N GLY A 59 -12.37 2.00 -11.50
CA GLY A 59 -13.68 1.66 -10.91
C GLY A 59 -13.63 1.15 -9.47
N ALA A 60 -12.45 1.03 -8.85
CA ALA A 60 -12.35 0.72 -7.42
C ALA A 60 -12.61 1.97 -6.56
N SER A 61 -13.28 1.79 -5.43
CA SER A 61 -13.40 2.79 -4.37
C SER A 61 -12.61 2.34 -3.14
N ILE A 62 -12.15 3.32 -2.35
CA ILE A 62 -11.52 3.05 -1.05
C ILE A 62 -12.63 2.88 -0.01
N GLU A 63 -13.43 1.83 -0.16
CA GLU A 63 -14.44 1.49 0.84
C GLU A 63 -13.88 0.44 1.81
N ASN A 64 -13.85 0.81 3.09
CA ASN A 64 -13.59 -0.08 4.23
C ASN A 64 -12.18 -0.70 4.32
N ILE A 65 -11.12 0.10 4.22
CA ILE A 65 -9.82 -0.33 4.77
C ILE A 65 -9.91 -0.27 6.30
N ASP A 66 -10.16 -1.42 6.92
CA ASP A 66 -10.22 -1.58 8.37
C ASP A 66 -8.83 -1.33 8.99
N THR A 67 -8.71 -0.21 9.69
CA THR A 67 -7.48 0.23 10.35
C THR A 67 -7.30 -0.36 11.74
N SER A 68 -8.28 -1.11 12.25
CA SER A 68 -8.20 -1.77 13.57
C SER A 68 -7.26 -2.99 13.58
N LEU A 69 -6.83 -3.43 12.39
CA LEU A 69 -5.92 -4.56 12.20
C LEU A 69 -4.42 -4.18 12.27
N CYS A 70 -4.11 -2.97 12.73
CA CYS A 70 -2.77 -2.50 13.04
C CYS A 70 -2.60 -2.47 14.57
N HIS A 71 -2.32 -3.63 15.16
CA HIS A 71 -1.90 -3.80 16.55
C HIS A 71 -0.62 -4.65 16.58
#